data_AF-A0ABD3V4Q9-F1
#
_entry.id   AF-A0ABD3V4Q9-F1
#
_cell.length_a   1.000
_cell.length_b   1.000
_cell.length_c   1.000
_cell.angle_alpha   90.00
_cell.angle_beta   90.00
_cell.angle_gamma   90.00
#
_symmetry.space_group_name_H-M   'P 1'
#
loop_
_entity.id
_entity.type
_entity.pdbx_description
1 polymer ?
#
loop_
_entity_poly.entity_id
_entity_poly.type
_entity_poly.pdbx_seq_one_letter_code
_entity_poly.pdbx_strand_id
1 'polypeptide(L)'
;MGKESFNVFFTELTKTEKQSLQLTADVLKTRQQLEATIQGLQPKICEGLNVINTIKQEKQAIDKHQADILANKAFEFEVDGFKQILVPLESGVYVTNCLTCNRICHYPCGIPNDRDKRGCAAMNSDGYCNICSPKKMLLE
;
A
#
# COMPACT_ATOMS: atom_id res chain seq x y z
N MET A 1 -35.49 -29.65 28.79
CA MET A 1 -35.48 -28.22 29.15
C MET A 1 -34.90 -27.29 28.07
N GLY A 2 -34.01 -27.72 27.16
CA GLY A 2 -33.50 -26.80 26.10
C GLY A 2 -34.43 -26.59 24.88
N LYS A 3 -35.18 -27.63 24.48
CA LYS A 3 -35.97 -27.64 23.22
C LYS A 3 -37.10 -26.60 23.18
N GLU A 4 -37.78 -26.39 24.31
CA GLU A 4 -38.87 -25.39 24.41
C GLU A 4 -38.33 -23.97 24.33
N SER A 5 -37.21 -23.67 25.00
CA SER A 5 -36.55 -22.36 24.88
C SER A 5 -36.10 -22.05 23.46
N PHE A 6 -35.57 -23.03 22.71
CA PHE A 6 -35.22 -22.83 21.30
C PHE A 6 -36.46 -22.60 20.42
N ASN A 7 -37.57 -23.31 20.67
CA ASN A 7 -38.82 -23.06 19.94
C ASN A 7 -39.31 -21.63 20.15
N VAL A 8 -39.32 -21.13 21.40
CA VAL A 8 -39.69 -19.74 21.70
C VAL A 8 -38.74 -18.77 20.99
N PHE A 9 -37.42 -19.00 21.09
CA PHE A 9 -36.41 -18.16 20.44
C PHE A 9 -36.61 -18.04 18.92
N PHE A 10 -36.77 -19.15 18.19
CA PHE A 10 -36.99 -19.09 16.74
C PHE A 10 -38.35 -18.48 16.38
N THR A 11 -39.38 -18.69 17.20
CA THR A 11 -40.69 -18.07 17.00
C THR A 11 -40.59 -16.54 17.11
N GLU A 12 -39.89 -16.02 18.11
CA GLU A 12 -39.64 -14.58 18.25
C GLU A 12 -38.68 -14.03 17.18
N LEU A 13 -37.68 -14.81 16.79
CA LEU A 13 -36.73 -14.42 15.73
C LEU A 13 -37.44 -14.20 14.39
N THR A 14 -38.45 -15.01 14.05
CA THR A 14 -39.22 -14.84 12.81
C THR A 14 -40.11 -13.59 12.80
N LYS A 15 -40.46 -13.05 13.98
CA LYS A 15 -41.21 -11.80 14.14
C LYS A 15 -40.32 -10.56 14.10
N THR A 16 -39.00 -10.75 14.21
CA THR A 16 -38.04 -9.64 14.19
C THR A 16 -37.84 -9.15 12.76
N GLU A 17 -37.89 -7.84 12.56
CA GLU A 17 -37.65 -7.24 11.25
C GLU A 17 -36.20 -7.49 10.80
N LYS A 18 -36.02 -7.93 9.56
CA LYS A 18 -34.69 -8.14 8.99
C LYS A 18 -34.04 -6.79 8.75
N GLN A 19 -32.89 -6.55 9.37
CA GLN A 19 -32.06 -5.39 9.04
C GLN A 19 -31.09 -5.74 7.92
N SER A 20 -30.96 -4.84 6.93
CA SER A 20 -29.94 -4.98 5.90
C SER A 20 -28.57 -4.64 6.49
N LEU A 21 -27.60 -5.55 6.31
CA LEU A 21 -26.20 -5.32 6.69
C LEU A 21 -25.35 -4.80 5.52
N GLN A 22 -25.97 -4.48 4.38
CA GLN A 22 -25.25 -4.05 3.18
C GLN A 22 -24.44 -2.78 3.43
N LEU A 23 -25.06 -1.74 4.02
CA LEU A 23 -24.37 -0.48 4.32
C LEU A 23 -23.20 -0.69 5.29
N THR A 24 -23.38 -1.51 6.32
CA THR A 24 -22.31 -1.83 7.27
C THR A 24 -21.14 -2.54 6.58
N ALA A 25 -21.44 -3.51 5.70
CA ALA A 25 -20.42 -4.22 4.93
C ALA A 25 -19.67 -3.29 3.96
N ASP A 26 -20.38 -2.39 3.28
CA ASP A 26 -19.80 -1.42 2.35
C ASP A 26 -18.88 -0.41 3.06
N VAL A 27 -19.28 0.06 4.24
CA VAL A 27 -18.44 0.95 5.07
C VAL A 27 -17.16 0.23 5.50
N LEU A 28 -17.25 -1.01 5.98
CA LEU A 28 -16.07 -1.79 6.38
C LEU A 28 -15.11 -2.02 5.20
N LYS A 29 -15.65 -2.36 4.02
CA LYS A 29 -14.86 -2.52 2.80
C LYS A 29 -14.17 -1.22 2.40
N THR A 30 -14.90 -0.10 2.39
CA THR A 30 -14.36 1.22 2.03
C THR A 30 -13.24 1.64 2.99
N ARG A 31 -13.41 1.39 4.30
CA ARG A 31 -12.37 1.67 5.29
C ARG A 31 -11.08 0.89 5.02
N GLN A 32 -11.19 -0.42 4.75
CA GLN A 32 -10.01 -1.24 4.40
C GLN A 32 -9.32 -0.76 3.12
N GLN A 33 -10.10 -0.34 2.11
CA GLN A 33 -9.54 0.23 0.87
C GLN A 33 -8.80 1.56 1.12
N LEU A 34 -9.35 2.43 1.96
CA LEU A 34 -8.70 3.69 2.35
C LEU A 34 -7.41 3.44 3.13
N GLU A 35 -7.42 2.52 4.10
CA GLU A 35 -6.24 2.14 4.87
C GLU A 35 -5.13 1.60 3.95
N ALA A 36 -5.46 0.67 3.05
CA ALA A 36 -4.52 0.15 2.07
C ALA A 36 -3.99 1.26 1.14
N THR A 37 -4.84 2.19 0.73
CA THR A 37 -4.44 3.33 -0.11
C THR A 37 -3.45 4.24 0.62
N ILE A 38 -3.71 4.58 1.87
CA ILE A 38 -2.79 5.39 2.70
C ILE A 38 -1.44 4.69 2.84
N GLN A 39 -1.45 3.40 3.18
CA GLN A 39 -0.22 2.60 3.31
C GLN A 39 0.59 2.57 2.02
N GLY A 40 -0.06 2.43 0.86
CA GLY A 40 0.65 2.40 -0.41
C GLY A 40 1.11 3.78 -0.92
N LEU A 41 0.48 4.86 -0.47
CA LEU A 41 0.91 6.23 -0.79
C LEU A 41 2.11 6.69 0.05
N GLN A 42 2.22 6.27 1.31
CA GLN A 42 3.31 6.65 2.20
C GLN A 42 4.71 6.43 1.59
N PRO A 43 5.05 5.24 1.05
CA PRO A 43 6.36 5.01 0.42
C PRO A 43 6.63 5.89 -0.80
N LYS A 44 5.59 6.27 -1.55
CA LYS A 44 5.71 7.17 -2.70
C LYS A 44 6.01 8.59 -2.29
N ILE A 45 5.37 9.06 -1.22
CA ILE A 45 5.63 10.38 -0.63
C ILE A 45 7.08 10.43 -0.13
N CYS A 46 7.51 9.42 0.63
CA CYS A 46 8.89 9.35 1.11
C CYS A 46 9.91 9.33 -0.03
N GLU A 47 9.66 8.53 -1.08
CA GLU A 47 10.51 8.51 -2.27
C GLU A 47 10.58 9.88 -2.97
N GLY A 48 9.43 10.53 -3.18
CA GLY A 48 9.37 11.86 -3.79
C GLY A 48 10.10 12.93 -2.96
N LEU A 49 9.94 12.91 -1.63
CA LEU A 49 10.66 13.82 -0.73
C LEU A 49 12.17 13.59 -0.78
N ASN A 50 12.61 12.34 -0.84
CA ASN A 50 14.03 12.01 -0.96
C ASN A 50 14.61 12.50 -2.28
N VAL A 51 13.93 12.28 -3.41
CA VAL A 51 14.37 12.82 -4.72
C VAL A 51 14.54 14.34 -4.66
N ILE A 52 13.60 15.06 -4.03
CA ILE A 52 13.70 16.50 -3.83
C ILE A 52 14.92 16.87 -2.97
N ASN A 53 15.20 16.09 -1.93
CA ASN A 53 16.37 16.31 -1.09
C ASN A 53 17.69 16.06 -1.83
N THR A 54 17.78 14.98 -2.62
CA THR A 54 18.93 14.68 -3.47
C THR A 54 19.20 15.82 -4.43
N ILE A 55 18.19 16.30 -5.18
CA ILE A 55 18.35 17.44 -6.10
C ILE A 55 18.90 18.69 -5.38
N LYS A 56 18.46 18.95 -4.15
CA LYS A 56 18.98 20.07 -3.36
C LYS A 56 20.45 19.88 -2.96
N GLN A 57 20.83 18.67 -2.55
CA GLN A 57 22.21 18.33 -2.20
C GLN A 57 23.13 18.43 -3.42
N GLU A 58 22.70 17.90 -4.57
CA GLU A 58 23.42 18.00 -5.84
C GLU A 58 23.65 19.46 -6.25
N LYS A 59 22.61 20.29 -6.16
CA LYS A 59 22.74 21.73 -6.43
C LYS A 59 23.77 22.39 -5.51
N GLN A 60 23.72 22.11 -4.21
CA GLN A 60 24.68 22.64 -3.26
C GLN A 60 26.11 22.17 -3.52
N ALA A 61 26.29 20.91 -3.95
CA ALA A 61 27.59 20.38 -4.34
C ALA A 61 28.14 21.12 -5.57
N ILE A 62 27.30 21.36 -6.59
CA ILE A 62 27.68 22.14 -7.78
C ILE A 62 28.10 23.57 -7.39
N ASP A 63 27.30 24.24 -6.55
CA ASP A 63 27.61 25.60 -6.09
C ASP A 63 28.93 25.65 -5.30
N LYS A 64 29.18 24.66 -4.44
CA LYS A 64 30.41 24.56 -3.64
C LYS A 64 31.66 24.27 -4.48
N HIS A 65 31.52 23.43 -5.52
CA HIS A 65 32.62 22.99 -6.39
C HIS A 65 32.71 23.79 -7.70
N GLN A 66 32.09 24.97 -7.78
CA GLN A 66 32.08 25.79 -8.99
C GLN A 66 33.49 26.10 -9.52
N ALA A 67 34.46 26.37 -8.65
CA ALA A 67 35.85 26.63 -9.05
C ALA A 67 36.53 25.38 -9.63
N ASP A 68 36.27 24.21 -9.05
CA ASP A 68 36.80 22.93 -9.56
C ASP A 68 36.19 22.62 -10.93
N ILE A 69 34.88 22.83 -11.09
CA ILE A 69 34.16 22.70 -12.37
C ILE A 69 34.78 23.59 -13.44
N LEU A 70 34.99 24.88 -13.13
CA LEU A 70 35.59 25.84 -14.08
C LEU A 70 37.04 25.48 -14.43
N ALA A 71 37.76 24.82 -13.53
CA ALA A 71 39.12 24.33 -13.75
C ALA A 71 39.17 22.93 -14.40
N ASN A 72 38.02 22.36 -14.81
CA ASN A 72 37.90 20.98 -15.31
C ASN A 72 38.50 19.92 -14.35
N LYS A 73 38.41 20.15 -13.05
CA LYS A 73 38.85 19.20 -12.03
C LYS A 73 37.69 18.30 -11.61
N ALA A 74 38.00 17.03 -11.38
CA ALA A 74 37.05 16.08 -10.82
C ALA A 74 36.77 16.39 -9.34
N PHE A 75 35.53 16.16 -8.92
CA PHE A 75 35.11 16.19 -7.53
C PHE A 75 34.05 15.11 -7.28
N GLU A 76 33.90 14.72 -6.02
CA GLU A 76 32.91 13.73 -5.58
C GLU A 76 32.14 14.27 -4.39
N PHE A 77 30.89 13.84 -4.24
CA PHE A 77 30.06 14.13 -3.09
C PHE A 77 29.09 12.97 -2.83
N GLU A 78 28.65 12.83 -1.60
CA GLU A 78 27.75 11.77 -1.18
C GLU A 78 26.31 12.27 -1.10
N VAL A 79 25.38 11.40 -1.47
CA VAL A 79 23.94 11.60 -1.33
C VAL A 79 23.31 10.40 -0.66
N ASP A 80 22.34 10.65 0.20
CA ASP A 80 21.57 9.59 0.84
C ASP A 80 20.58 8.98 -0.17
N GLY A 81 20.75 7.69 -0.46
CA GLY A 81 19.90 6.93 -1.38
C GLY A 81 18.89 6.03 -0.67
N PHE A 82 17.69 5.87 -1.25
CA PHE A 82 16.72 4.90 -0.75
C PHE A 82 16.97 3.52 -1.36
N LYS A 83 16.99 2.48 -0.51
CA LYS A 83 17.12 1.09 -0.94
C LYS A 83 15.94 0.26 -0.43
N GLN A 84 15.34 -0.52 -1.32
CA GLN A 84 14.39 -1.54 -0.93
C GLN A 84 15.14 -2.73 -0.32
N ILE A 85 14.64 -3.20 0.82
CA ILE A 85 15.17 -4.37 1.52
C ILE A 85 14.12 -5.48 1.55
N LEU A 86 14.59 -6.71 1.56
CA LEU A 86 13.75 -7.88 1.79
C LEU A 86 13.71 -8.16 3.29
N VAL A 87 12.52 -8.24 3.86
CA VAL A 87 12.29 -8.52 5.27
C VAL A 87 11.48 -9.82 5.38
N PRO A 88 11.94 -10.81 6.17
CA PRO A 88 11.16 -12.02 6.40
C PRO A 88 9.87 -11.69 7.15
N LEU A 89 8.77 -12.33 6.75
CA LEU A 89 7.49 -12.17 7.42
C LEU A 89 7.36 -13.13 8.61
N GLU A 90 6.68 -12.67 9.65
CA GLU A 90 6.28 -13.51 10.76
C GLU A 90 5.24 -14.55 10.33
N SER A 91 5.17 -15.66 11.06
CA SER A 91 4.19 -16.71 10.78
C SER A 91 2.76 -16.18 10.93
N GLY A 92 1.91 -16.43 9.93
CA GLY A 92 0.53 -15.95 9.92
C GLY A 92 0.34 -14.51 9.46
N VAL A 93 1.44 -13.81 9.12
CA VAL A 93 1.39 -12.47 8.53
C VAL A 93 1.55 -12.56 7.03
N TYR A 94 0.63 -11.96 6.30
CA TYR A 94 0.66 -11.94 4.83
C TYR A 94 0.77 -10.52 4.31
N VAL A 95 1.32 -10.39 3.11
CA VAL A 95 1.42 -9.12 2.37
C VAL A 95 0.71 -9.27 1.04
N THR A 96 0.31 -8.16 0.45
CA THR A 96 0.02 -8.12 -0.98
C THR A 96 1.06 -7.26 -1.66
N ASN A 97 1.86 -7.86 -2.53
CA ASN A 97 2.79 -7.15 -3.40
C ASN A 97 2.14 -6.90 -4.77
N CYS A 98 2.66 -5.93 -5.50
CA CYS A 98 2.27 -5.71 -6.89
C CYS A 98 3.51 -5.59 -7.77
N LEU A 99 3.53 -6.35 -8.85
CA LEU A 99 4.63 -6.36 -9.82
C LEU A 99 4.74 -5.05 -10.60
N THR A 100 3.66 -4.29 -10.73
CA THR A 100 3.69 -2.98 -11.41
C THR A 100 4.46 -1.94 -10.62
N CYS A 101 4.26 -1.89 -9.29
CA CYS A 101 4.97 -0.96 -8.42
C CYS A 101 6.19 -1.54 -7.72
N ASN A 102 6.46 -2.86 -7.83
CA ASN A 102 7.55 -3.57 -7.14
C ASN A 102 7.63 -3.22 -5.65
N ARG A 103 6.47 -3.13 -4.99
CA ARG A 103 6.31 -2.71 -3.59
C ARG A 103 5.15 -3.49 -2.95
N ILE A 104 5.13 -3.46 -1.61
CA ILE A 104 3.99 -3.93 -0.82
C ILE A 104 2.85 -2.90 -0.96
N CYS A 105 1.69 -3.37 -1.38
CA CYS A 105 0.48 -2.56 -1.59
C CYS A 105 -0.48 -2.64 -0.39
N HIS A 106 -0.40 -3.69 0.42
CA HIS A 106 -1.22 -3.84 1.62
C HIS A 106 -0.50 -4.69 2.65
N TYR A 107 -0.43 -4.19 3.89
CA TYR A 107 0.15 -4.90 5.02
C TYR A 107 -0.52 -4.50 6.36
N PRO A 108 -0.88 -5.46 7.22
CA PRO A 108 -0.97 -6.89 6.95
C PRO A 108 -2.18 -7.20 6.05
N CYS A 109 -2.02 -8.14 5.13
CA CYS A 109 -3.12 -8.68 4.34
C CYS A 109 -3.73 -9.89 5.04
N GLY A 110 -5.06 -9.93 5.17
CA GLY A 110 -5.77 -11.09 5.73
C GLY A 110 -5.88 -12.31 4.80
N ILE A 111 -5.38 -12.22 3.57
CA ILE A 111 -5.48 -13.29 2.57
C ILE A 111 -4.19 -14.11 2.59
N PRO A 112 -4.22 -15.41 2.93
CA PRO A 112 -3.01 -16.24 3.01
C PRO A 112 -2.46 -16.63 1.63
N ASN A 113 -3.36 -17.06 0.75
CA ASN A 113 -3.02 -17.69 -0.51
C ASN A 113 -2.81 -16.65 -1.61
N ASP A 114 -1.69 -16.75 -2.32
CA ASP A 114 -1.31 -15.78 -3.36
C ASP A 114 -2.32 -15.74 -4.52
N ARG A 115 -2.97 -16.88 -4.82
CA ARG A 115 -4.00 -16.95 -5.88
C ARG A 115 -5.23 -16.10 -5.58
N ASP A 116 -5.49 -15.83 -4.29
CA ASP A 116 -6.67 -15.13 -3.82
C ASP A 116 -6.41 -13.63 -3.60
N LYS A 117 -5.17 -13.16 -3.81
CA LYS A 117 -4.75 -11.77 -3.59
C LYS A 117 -5.47 -10.76 -4.46
N ARG A 118 -6.12 -11.20 -5.55
CA ARG A 118 -7.03 -10.37 -6.34
C ARG A 118 -8.19 -9.79 -5.52
N GLY A 119 -8.55 -10.43 -4.40
CA GLY A 119 -9.57 -9.95 -3.46
C GLY A 119 -9.04 -8.99 -2.38
N CYS A 120 -7.75 -8.64 -2.42
CA CYS A 120 -7.15 -7.73 -1.44
C CYS A 120 -7.77 -6.34 -1.54
N ALA A 121 -7.87 -5.61 -0.42
CA ALA A 121 -8.38 -4.24 -0.37
C ALA A 121 -7.61 -3.25 -1.27
N ALA A 122 -6.33 -3.50 -1.55
CA ALA A 122 -5.52 -2.73 -2.49
C ALA A 122 -5.85 -3.00 -3.98
N MET A 123 -6.62 -4.04 -4.30
CA MET A 123 -6.91 -4.47 -5.67
C MET A 123 -8.32 -4.05 -6.11
N ASN A 124 -8.50 -3.81 -7.41
CA ASN A 124 -9.80 -3.62 -8.03
C ASN A 124 -10.45 -4.97 -8.36
N SER A 125 -11.67 -4.93 -8.91
CA SER A 125 -12.44 -6.12 -9.31
C SER A 125 -11.68 -7.04 -10.29
N ASP A 126 -10.81 -6.45 -11.10
CA ASP A 126 -10.02 -7.17 -12.12
C ASP A 126 -8.72 -7.74 -11.53
N GLY A 127 -8.43 -7.48 -10.26
CA GLY A 127 -7.23 -7.94 -9.57
C GLY A 127 -6.00 -7.05 -9.78
N TYR A 128 -6.17 -5.85 -10.33
CA TYR A 128 -5.11 -4.86 -10.48
C TYR A 128 -5.06 -3.90 -9.30
N CYS A 129 -3.86 -3.45 -8.97
CA CYS A 129 -3.63 -2.56 -7.84
C CYS A 129 -4.21 -1.16 -8.10
N ASN A 130 -5.01 -0.65 -7.17
CA ASN A 130 -5.59 0.70 -7.20
C ASN A 130 -4.61 1.80 -6.79
N ILE A 131 -3.48 1.42 -6.18
CA ILE A 131 -2.50 2.35 -5.60
C ILE A 131 -1.51 2.81 -6.67
N CYS A 132 -1.18 1.93 -7.62
CA CYS A 132 -0.29 2.26 -8.72
C CYS A 132 -1.08 2.58 -9.99
N SER A 133 -0.85 3.76 -10.55
CA SER A 133 -1.09 3.97 -11.98
C SER A 133 -0.13 3.07 -12.76
N PRO A 134 -0.52 2.55 -13.94
CA PRO A 134 0.44 1.90 -14.82
C PRO A 134 1.62 2.84 -15.02
N LYS A 135 2.86 2.30 -14.89
CA LYS A 135 4.05 3.08 -15.21
C LYS A 135 3.88 3.60 -16.63
N LYS A 136 3.73 4.91 -16.80
CA LYS A 136 3.97 5.52 -18.10
C LYS A 136 5.44 5.22 -18.39
N MET A 137 5.70 4.30 -19.32
CA MET A 137 6.97 4.31 -20.01
C MET A 137 7.05 5.68 -20.66
N LEU A 138 7.86 6.56 -20.11
CA LEU A 138 8.37 7.66 -20.90
C LEU A 138 9.19 6.97 -21.99
N LEU A 139 8.65 6.98 -23.20
CA LEU A 139 9.39 6.62 -24.40
C LEU A 139 10.52 7.65 -24.51
N GLU A 140 11.72 7.24 -24.12
CA GLU A 140 12.97 7.84 -24.58
C GLU A 140 13.51 7.00 -25.73
#